data_AF-A0A955N9U8-F1
#
_entry.id   AF-A0A955N9U8-F1
#
_cell.length_a   1.000
_cell.length_b   1.000
_cell.length_c   1.000
_cell.angle_alpha   90.00
_cell.angle_beta   90.00
_cell.angle_gamma   90.00
#
_symmetry.space_group_name_H-M   'P 1'
#
loop_
_entity.id
_entity.type
_entity.pdbx_description
1 polymer ?
#
loop_
_entity_poly.entity_id
_entity_poly.type
_entity_poly.pdbx_seq_one_letter_code
_entity_poly.pdbx_strand_id
1 'polypeptide(L)'
;MPSRKNHSSWLGRRFVKIAFSQPDDDSTIGTIVTMKIAILAPRHYVDELKGYYSPPDGIILHYFVEESIRKKDLKHVTDDLLGKKFDGYIGLVDWSSLYAAYLNRRIGASSPNPALIARLQDKLLSRQAQSKYTGYRGLAKDTRTFKTLKQYDWPVFVKPRRGSMSYLSNVVNDFDELEQLYGEHQRVNLRKVNQDWIKLYQLIVVPEEVKEGIDGFVAEELLGNGLQVTLDGYVQNRRVGFFGFTKSVFMPNHISFKRFDYPYRFPNKLERRIKRHTKNF
;
A
#
# COMPACT_ATOMS: atom_id res chain seq x y z
N MET A 1 -45.96 19.13 41.68
CA MET A 1 -45.62 17.72 41.31
C MET A 1 -45.89 17.55 39.83
N PRO A 2 -45.13 16.77 39.01
CA PRO A 2 -43.97 15.90 39.22
C PRO A 2 -42.69 16.39 38.46
N SER A 3 -41.47 16.17 38.95
CA SER A 3 -40.47 15.10 38.72
C SER A 3 -39.55 15.22 37.48
N ARG A 4 -38.25 15.33 37.80
CA ARG A 4 -37.01 15.30 36.99
C ARG A 4 -36.94 14.23 35.88
N LYS A 5 -36.18 14.54 34.81
CA LYS A 5 -34.98 13.77 34.38
C LYS A 5 -34.01 14.66 33.58
N ASN A 6 -32.76 14.68 34.03
CA ASN A 6 -31.58 15.24 33.36
C ASN A 6 -31.15 14.33 32.18
N HIS A 7 -30.60 14.90 31.10
CA HIS A 7 -29.14 14.85 30.82
C HIS A 7 -28.76 15.65 29.56
N SER A 8 -28.03 16.74 29.80
CA SER A 8 -26.84 17.23 29.10
C SER A 8 -26.82 17.32 27.55
N SER A 9 -27.10 18.54 27.08
CA SER A 9 -26.30 19.36 26.13
C SER A 9 -25.71 18.70 24.88
N TRP A 10 -26.45 18.84 23.78
CA TRP A 10 -25.95 18.81 22.40
C TRP A 10 -25.76 20.27 21.91
N LEU A 11 -24.62 20.88 22.24
CA LEU A 11 -24.18 22.18 21.73
C LEU A 11 -22.65 22.08 21.53
N GLY A 12 -22.03 22.47 20.43
CA GLY A 12 -22.52 23.31 19.36
C GLY A 12 -21.64 23.21 18.11
N ARG A 13 -22.21 23.75 17.04
CA ARG A 13 -21.66 23.87 15.69
C ARG A 13 -20.34 24.64 15.68
N ARG A 14 -19.31 24.05 15.09
CA ARG A 14 -18.30 24.72 14.24
C ARG A 14 -17.92 23.76 13.12
N PHE A 15 -18.65 23.82 12.01
CA PHE A 15 -18.19 23.25 10.74
C PHE A 15 -17.11 24.18 10.19
N VAL A 16 -15.87 23.71 10.13
CA VAL A 16 -14.84 24.36 9.29
C VAL A 16 -15.11 23.91 7.86
N LYS A 17 -15.66 24.82 7.06
CA LYS A 17 -15.82 24.65 5.62
C LYS A 17 -14.44 24.85 5.00
N ILE A 18 -13.73 23.76 4.68
CA ILE A 18 -12.51 23.85 3.88
C ILE A 18 -12.97 23.99 2.42
N ALA A 19 -12.93 25.22 1.92
CA ALA A 19 -13.06 25.51 0.50
C ALA A 19 -11.72 25.21 -0.17
N PHE A 20 -11.74 24.37 -1.22
CA PHE A 20 -10.61 24.28 -2.13
C PHE A 20 -10.67 25.52 -3.03
N SER A 21 -9.80 26.50 -2.78
CA SER A 21 -9.57 27.57 -3.74
C SER A 21 -8.97 26.96 -5.01
N GLN A 22 -9.50 27.36 -6.16
CA GLN A 22 -8.88 27.12 -7.46
C GLN A 22 -7.43 27.66 -7.41
N PRO A 23 -6.45 26.96 -8.01
CA PRO A 23 -5.12 27.52 -8.14
C PRO A 23 -5.16 28.55 -9.27
N ASP A 24 -5.26 29.82 -8.88
CA ASP A 24 -4.67 30.86 -9.70
C ASP A 24 -3.14 30.65 -9.68
N ASP A 25 -2.59 30.89 -10.86
CA ASP A 25 -1.23 30.73 -11.33
C ASP A 25 -0.22 31.42 -10.39
N ASP A 26 0.61 30.65 -9.68
CA ASP A 26 1.94 31.14 -9.30
C ASP A 26 2.94 29.99 -9.14
N SER A 27 3.92 30.01 -10.03
CA SER A 27 4.98 29.03 -10.18
C SER A 27 6.14 29.36 -9.25
N THR A 28 6.12 28.93 -7.98
CA THR A 28 7.31 28.62 -7.16
C THR A 28 6.91 28.31 -5.71
N ILE A 29 7.46 27.23 -5.12
CA ILE A 29 7.35 26.82 -3.69
C ILE A 29 6.02 26.09 -3.38
N GLY A 30 5.94 24.84 -2.92
CA GLY A 30 6.89 23.93 -2.29
C GLY A 30 6.14 23.10 -1.23
N THR A 31 5.35 22.10 -1.64
CA THR A 31 4.60 21.23 -0.71
C THR A 31 5.48 20.08 -0.21
N ILE A 32 5.68 20.03 1.11
CA ILE A 32 6.40 18.96 1.81
C ILE A 32 5.60 17.65 1.68
N VAL A 33 6.15 16.67 0.97
CA VAL A 33 5.72 15.28 0.99
C VAL A 33 6.71 14.51 1.86
N THR A 34 6.20 13.75 2.84
CA THR A 34 6.99 13.07 3.86
C THR A 34 8.00 12.10 3.25
N MET A 35 9.26 12.34 3.62
CA MET A 35 10.46 11.64 3.17
C MET A 35 10.93 10.68 4.27
N LYS A 36 11.29 9.44 3.94
CA LYS A 36 12.17 8.61 4.78
C LYS A 36 13.54 8.59 4.12
N ILE A 37 14.43 9.48 4.56
CA ILE A 37 15.84 9.47 4.17
C ILE A 37 16.62 8.56 5.12
N ALA A 38 17.62 7.84 4.61
CA ALA A 38 18.80 7.50 5.40
C ALA A 38 19.89 8.53 5.07
N ILE A 39 20.29 9.37 6.02
CA ILE A 39 21.48 10.23 5.92
C ILE A 39 22.41 9.86 7.08
N LEU A 40 23.73 9.81 6.81
CA LEU A 40 24.77 9.85 7.84
C LEU A 40 25.71 11.06 7.66
N ALA A 41 25.63 11.98 8.63
CA ALA A 41 26.67 12.88 9.20
C ALA A 41 27.09 14.19 8.42
N PRO A 42 27.87 15.13 9.03
CA PRO A 42 27.47 16.50 9.45
C PRO A 42 28.21 17.64 8.71
N ARG A 43 28.03 18.96 8.91
CA ARG A 43 26.94 19.87 9.35
C ARG A 43 27.10 21.27 8.68
N HIS A 44 28.14 21.54 7.89
CA HIS A 44 28.54 22.91 7.49
C HIS A 44 28.54 23.20 5.97
N TYR A 45 27.80 22.42 5.17
CA TYR A 45 27.67 22.63 3.71
C TYR A 45 26.20 22.82 3.27
N VAL A 46 25.40 23.54 4.07
CA VAL A 46 23.92 23.53 3.94
C VAL A 46 23.35 24.64 3.04
N ASP A 47 24.11 25.68 2.67
CA ASP A 47 23.45 26.92 2.22
C ASP A 47 23.29 27.13 0.70
N GLU A 48 23.67 26.20 -0.19
CA GLU A 48 23.65 26.47 -1.66
C GLU A 48 22.93 25.47 -2.58
N LEU A 49 22.31 24.39 -2.10
CA LEU A 49 21.86 23.33 -3.01
C LEU A 49 20.42 23.49 -3.56
N LYS A 50 20.32 24.19 -4.70
CA LYS A 50 19.36 23.83 -5.75
C LYS A 50 19.84 22.56 -6.45
N GLY A 51 19.29 21.42 -6.06
CA GLY A 51 18.93 20.38 -7.03
C GLY A 51 19.68 19.06 -7.04
N TYR A 52 20.89 18.89 -6.50
CA TYR A 52 21.55 17.57 -6.47
C TYR A 52 22.53 17.44 -5.29
N TYR A 53 22.50 16.31 -4.60
CA TYR A 53 23.51 15.90 -3.62
C TYR A 53 24.39 14.83 -4.28
N SER A 54 25.71 15.08 -4.37
CA SER A 54 26.67 14.11 -4.86
C SER A 54 27.88 14.06 -3.91
N PRO A 55 28.02 12.99 -3.11
CA PRO A 55 29.27 12.72 -2.41
C PRO A 55 30.39 12.31 -3.39
N PRO A 56 31.66 12.45 -3.01
CA PRO A 56 32.82 12.07 -3.84
C PRO A 56 32.86 10.58 -4.21
N ASP A 57 32.28 9.71 -3.38
CA ASP A 57 32.11 8.25 -3.59
C ASP A 57 30.62 7.85 -3.56
N GLY A 58 29.72 8.78 -3.89
CA GLY A 58 28.32 8.71 -3.51
C GLY A 58 27.35 8.25 -4.59
N ILE A 59 26.23 7.69 -4.13
CA ILE A 59 25.06 7.43 -4.97
C ILE A 59 24.39 8.77 -5.31
N ILE A 60 24.30 9.11 -6.59
CA ILE A 60 23.49 10.25 -7.04
C ILE A 60 22.04 9.79 -7.10
N LEU A 61 21.20 10.40 -6.26
CA LEU A 61 19.76 10.13 -6.23
C LEU A 61 19.02 11.15 -7.09
N HIS A 62 18.47 10.68 -8.21
CA HIS A 62 17.50 11.44 -8.99
C HIS A 62 16.08 11.11 -8.51
N TYR A 63 15.37 12.10 -8.00
CA TYR A 63 13.99 11.92 -7.53
C TYR A 63 12.98 12.35 -8.60
N PHE A 64 11.94 11.54 -8.78
CA PHE A 64 10.82 11.83 -9.67
C PHE A 64 9.52 11.78 -8.90
N VAL A 65 8.64 12.73 -9.15
CA VAL A 65 7.29 12.75 -8.54
C VAL A 65 6.41 11.76 -9.28
N GLU A 66 5.97 10.71 -8.60
CA GLU A 66 5.20 9.61 -9.20
C GLU A 66 3.94 10.09 -9.94
N GLU A 67 3.23 11.08 -9.40
CA GLU A 67 2.05 11.66 -10.04
C GLU A 67 2.38 12.30 -11.41
N SER A 68 3.56 12.91 -11.53
CA SER A 68 4.02 13.50 -12.80
C SER A 68 4.34 12.45 -13.86
N ILE A 69 4.63 11.20 -13.46
CA ILE A 69 4.88 10.07 -14.36
C ILE A 69 3.56 9.47 -14.82
N ARG A 70 2.65 9.21 -13.87
CA ARG A 70 1.34 8.55 -14.12
C ARG A 70 0.43 9.30 -15.08
N LYS A 71 0.51 10.63 -15.09
CA LYS A 71 -0.28 11.50 -15.98
C LYS A 71 0.26 11.56 -17.41
N LYS A 72 1.49 11.11 -17.66
CA LYS A 72 2.13 11.14 -18.99
C LYS A 72 1.90 9.82 -19.74
N ASP A 73 2.28 9.82 -21.01
CA ASP A 73 2.46 8.57 -21.74
C ASP A 73 3.62 7.79 -21.09
N LEU A 74 3.25 6.68 -20.45
CA LEU A 74 4.19 5.85 -19.71
C LEU A 74 5.26 5.23 -20.63
N LYS A 75 4.96 5.02 -21.91
CA LYS A 75 5.97 4.55 -22.87
C LYS A 75 7.03 5.62 -23.08
N HIS A 76 6.63 6.85 -23.39
CA HIS A 76 7.56 7.96 -23.59
C HIS A 76 8.42 8.24 -22.35
N VAL A 77 7.81 8.24 -21.15
CA VAL A 77 8.58 8.40 -19.90
C VAL A 77 9.55 7.24 -19.68
N THR A 78 9.16 6.01 -20.01
CA THR A 78 10.05 4.85 -19.93
C THR A 78 11.25 5.02 -20.86
N ASP A 79 11.01 5.45 -22.11
CA ASP A 79 12.07 5.64 -23.10
C ASP A 79 13.06 6.75 -22.65
N ASP A 80 12.56 7.87 -22.11
CA ASP A 80 13.38 8.95 -21.52
C ASP A 80 14.22 8.46 -20.33
N LEU A 81 13.61 7.75 -19.38
CA LEU A 81 14.32 7.23 -18.22
C LEU A 81 15.42 6.24 -18.62
N LEU A 82 15.11 5.30 -19.52
CA LEU A 82 16.11 4.36 -20.02
C LEU A 82 17.23 5.04 -20.81
N GLY A 83 16.93 6.14 -21.51
CA GLY A 83 17.92 6.96 -22.21
C GLY A 83 18.93 7.67 -21.29
N LYS A 84 18.56 7.92 -20.03
CA LYS A 84 19.40 8.61 -19.02
C LYS A 84 20.50 7.75 -18.38
N LYS A 85 20.51 6.44 -18.65
CA LYS A 85 21.57 5.51 -18.20
C LYS A 85 21.83 5.50 -16.68
N PHE A 86 20.78 5.45 -15.87
CA PHE A 86 20.92 5.22 -14.43
C PHE A 86 21.40 3.79 -14.13
N ASP A 87 22.18 3.61 -13.05
CA ASP A 87 22.62 2.30 -12.57
C ASP A 87 21.50 1.49 -11.91
N GLY A 88 20.45 2.17 -11.46
CA GLY A 88 19.31 1.55 -10.80
C GLY A 88 18.17 2.52 -10.51
N TYR A 89 16.99 1.95 -10.33
CA TYR A 89 15.74 2.63 -10.04
C TYR A 89 15.20 2.12 -8.71
N ILE A 90 14.69 3.03 -7.88
CA ILE A 90 14.09 2.71 -6.59
C ILE A 90 12.66 3.23 -6.58
N GLY A 91 11.72 2.36 -6.18
CA GLY A 91 10.35 2.75 -5.87
C GLY A 91 10.13 2.75 -4.36
N LEU A 92 9.36 3.72 -3.88
CA LEU A 92 9.11 3.91 -2.44
C LEU A 92 7.70 3.47 -2.03
N VAL A 93 6.80 3.33 -2.99
CA VAL A 93 5.42 2.88 -2.77
C VAL A 93 5.05 1.82 -3.81
N ASP A 94 3.87 1.23 -3.67
CA ASP A 94 3.49 0.03 -4.44
C ASP A 94 3.66 0.19 -5.96
N TRP A 95 3.13 1.27 -6.53
CA TRP A 95 3.16 1.47 -7.99
C TRP A 95 4.59 1.73 -8.49
N SER A 96 5.31 2.67 -7.86
CA SER A 96 6.70 2.96 -8.24
C SER A 96 7.65 1.79 -7.99
N SER A 97 7.38 0.94 -6.99
CA SER A 97 8.19 -0.26 -6.74
C SER A 97 8.08 -1.28 -7.87
N LEU A 98 6.86 -1.47 -8.39
CA LEU A 98 6.65 -2.34 -9.55
C LEU A 98 7.27 -1.74 -10.82
N TYR A 99 7.12 -0.43 -11.04
CA TYR A 99 7.72 0.25 -12.19
C TYR A 99 9.25 0.27 -12.14
N ALA A 100 9.85 0.58 -10.99
CA ALA A 100 11.29 0.51 -10.77
C ALA A 100 11.83 -0.90 -11.00
N ALA A 101 11.11 -1.93 -10.53
CA ALA A 101 11.51 -3.31 -10.79
C ALA A 101 11.54 -3.64 -12.29
N TYR A 102 10.57 -3.13 -13.05
CA TYR A 102 10.55 -3.23 -14.50
C TYR A 102 11.72 -2.49 -15.15
N LEU A 103 11.96 -1.23 -14.80
CA LEU A 103 13.08 -0.44 -15.35
C LEU A 103 14.43 -1.10 -15.07
N ASN A 104 14.66 -1.57 -13.83
CA ASN A 104 15.87 -2.29 -13.46
C ASN A 104 16.07 -3.55 -14.31
N ARG A 105 15.00 -4.29 -14.62
CA ARG A 105 15.08 -5.45 -15.52
C ARG A 105 15.48 -5.05 -16.94
N ARG A 106 15.04 -3.89 -17.43
CA ARG A 106 15.40 -3.38 -18.76
C ARG A 106 16.87 -3.00 -18.89
N ILE A 107 17.50 -2.55 -17.80
CA ILE A 107 18.92 -2.17 -17.78
C ILE A 107 19.85 -3.27 -17.25
N GLY A 108 19.31 -4.45 -16.88
CA GLY A 108 20.10 -5.56 -16.32
C GLY A 108 20.53 -5.38 -14.86
N ALA A 109 19.97 -4.39 -14.14
CA ALA A 109 20.24 -4.17 -12.73
C ALA A 109 19.55 -5.21 -11.83
N SER A 110 20.08 -5.37 -10.61
CA SER A 110 19.50 -6.26 -9.61
C SER A 110 18.07 -5.87 -9.29
N SER A 111 17.13 -6.79 -9.50
CA SER A 111 15.71 -6.49 -9.33
C SER A 111 14.87 -7.74 -9.02
N PRO A 112 13.87 -7.65 -8.11
CA PRO A 112 12.82 -8.65 -8.02
C PRO A 112 12.13 -8.84 -9.38
N ASN A 113 11.49 -10.00 -9.57
CA ASN A 113 10.68 -10.23 -10.77
C ASN A 113 9.43 -9.33 -10.72
N PRO A 114 9.19 -8.43 -11.70
CA PRO A 114 8.01 -7.57 -11.72
C PRO A 114 6.69 -8.35 -11.65
N ALA A 115 6.59 -9.51 -12.31
CA ALA A 115 5.39 -10.35 -12.24
C ALA A 115 5.14 -10.88 -10.82
N LEU A 116 6.21 -11.21 -10.06
CA LEU A 116 6.07 -11.62 -8.66
C LEU A 116 5.61 -10.46 -7.77
N ILE A 117 6.17 -9.26 -7.96
CA ILE A 117 5.71 -8.07 -7.24
C ILE A 117 4.23 -7.81 -7.53
N ALA A 118 3.84 -7.85 -8.80
CA ALA A 118 2.46 -7.60 -9.22
C ALA A 118 1.49 -8.59 -8.55
N ARG A 119 1.84 -9.88 -8.50
CA ARG A 119 1.07 -10.92 -7.76
C ARG A 119 1.01 -10.63 -6.26
N LEU A 120 2.13 -10.30 -5.63
CA LEU A 120 2.19 -10.08 -4.17
C LEU A 120 1.47 -8.80 -3.71
N GLN A 121 1.29 -7.84 -4.60
CA GLN A 121 0.50 -6.65 -4.33
C GLN A 121 -1.01 -6.84 -4.60
N ASP A 122 -1.42 -7.94 -5.24
CA ASP A 122 -2.82 -8.37 -5.26
C ASP A 122 -3.12 -9.10 -3.94
N LYS A 123 -4.05 -8.58 -3.16
CA LYS A 123 -4.30 -9.09 -1.81
C LYS A 123 -4.80 -10.54 -1.79
N LEU A 124 -5.57 -10.97 -2.78
CA LEU A 124 -6.04 -12.36 -2.86
C LEU A 124 -4.87 -13.30 -3.21
N LEU A 125 -4.10 -12.96 -4.24
CA LEU A 125 -2.97 -13.79 -4.67
C LEU A 125 -1.87 -13.82 -3.61
N SER A 126 -1.60 -12.69 -2.96
CA SER A 126 -0.71 -12.58 -1.81
C SER A 126 -1.16 -13.49 -0.67
N ARG A 127 -2.47 -13.50 -0.36
CA ARG A 127 -3.02 -14.38 0.67
C ARG A 127 -2.86 -15.86 0.31
N GLN A 128 -3.12 -16.23 -0.94
CA GLN A 128 -2.92 -17.60 -1.44
C GLN A 128 -1.45 -18.04 -1.40
N ALA A 129 -0.51 -17.12 -1.61
CA ALA A 129 0.91 -17.40 -1.44
C ALA A 129 1.27 -17.56 0.04
N GLN A 130 0.78 -16.67 0.91
CA GLN A 130 1.04 -16.72 2.36
C GLN A 130 0.44 -17.97 3.02
N SER A 131 -0.74 -18.45 2.61
CA SER A 131 -1.41 -19.61 3.22
C SER A 131 -0.57 -20.89 3.13
N LYS A 132 0.27 -21.01 2.09
CA LYS A 132 1.21 -22.13 1.91
C LYS A 132 2.30 -22.20 2.98
N TYR A 133 2.62 -21.09 3.64
CA TYR A 133 3.78 -20.97 4.55
C TYR A 133 3.44 -20.53 5.98
N THR A 134 2.29 -19.88 6.17
CA THR A 134 1.88 -19.30 7.47
C THR A 134 0.90 -20.17 8.25
N GLY A 135 0.35 -21.21 7.62
CA GLY A 135 -0.68 -22.07 8.22
C GLY A 135 -2.05 -21.38 8.33
N TYR A 136 -2.21 -20.16 7.81
CA TYR A 136 -3.52 -19.51 7.73
C TYR A 136 -4.46 -20.29 6.81
N ARG A 137 -5.63 -20.66 7.34
CA ARG A 137 -6.66 -21.44 6.63
C ARG A 137 -8.02 -20.73 6.56
N GLY A 138 -8.08 -19.48 6.98
CA GLY A 138 -9.32 -18.71 6.98
C GLY A 138 -9.79 -18.37 5.57
N LEU A 139 -11.02 -17.87 5.47
CA LEU A 139 -11.62 -17.43 4.21
C LEU A 139 -10.70 -16.41 3.50
N ALA A 140 -10.56 -16.59 2.19
CA ALA A 140 -9.87 -15.67 1.28
C ALA A 140 -10.36 -15.93 -0.16
N LYS A 141 -11.37 -15.18 -0.60
CA LYS A 141 -12.03 -15.41 -1.89
C LYS A 141 -12.37 -14.12 -2.62
N ASP A 142 -12.40 -14.18 -3.94
CA ASP A 142 -12.95 -13.09 -4.75
C ASP A 142 -14.47 -13.00 -4.51
N THR A 143 -14.97 -11.81 -4.20
CA THR A 143 -16.38 -11.59 -3.88
C THR A 143 -17.31 -11.93 -5.04
N ARG A 144 -16.83 -11.94 -6.29
CA ARG A 144 -17.60 -12.40 -7.46
C ARG A 144 -18.04 -13.86 -7.38
N THR A 145 -17.39 -14.65 -6.53
CA THR A 145 -17.72 -16.07 -6.33
C THR A 145 -18.83 -16.30 -5.31
N PHE A 146 -19.31 -15.24 -4.66
CA PHE A 146 -20.34 -15.32 -3.64
C PHE A 146 -21.70 -15.33 -4.33
N LYS A 147 -22.59 -16.23 -3.93
CA LYS A 147 -23.92 -16.37 -4.55
C LYS A 147 -25.07 -16.12 -3.59
N THR A 148 -24.92 -16.47 -2.31
CA THR A 148 -25.99 -16.34 -1.29
C THR A 148 -25.40 -16.20 0.11
N LEU A 149 -26.22 -15.71 1.06
CA LEU A 149 -25.87 -15.56 2.47
C LEU A 149 -25.39 -16.85 3.13
N LYS A 150 -26.04 -17.99 2.85
CA LYS A 150 -25.83 -19.27 3.56
C LYS A 150 -24.48 -19.94 3.29
N GLN A 151 -23.68 -19.40 2.38
CA GLN A 151 -22.44 -20.04 1.92
C GLN A 151 -21.23 -19.71 2.79
N TYR A 152 -21.30 -18.70 3.67
CA TYR A 152 -20.16 -18.16 4.39
C TYR A 152 -20.51 -17.81 5.83
N ASP A 153 -19.51 -17.91 6.71
CA ASP A 153 -19.60 -17.44 8.09
C ASP A 153 -19.39 -15.93 8.10
N TRP A 154 -20.50 -15.19 8.20
CA TRP A 154 -20.50 -13.73 8.32
C TRP A 154 -20.32 -13.29 9.79
N PRO A 155 -19.79 -12.07 10.05
CA PRO A 155 -19.31 -11.07 9.10
C PRO A 155 -17.94 -11.41 8.48
N VAL A 156 -17.62 -10.78 7.34
CA VAL A 156 -16.33 -10.90 6.64
C VAL A 156 -15.68 -9.53 6.45
N PHE A 157 -14.34 -9.48 6.31
CA PHE A 157 -13.63 -8.26 5.95
C PHE A 157 -13.44 -8.19 4.44
N VAL A 158 -13.98 -7.14 3.81
CA VAL A 158 -13.90 -6.93 2.36
C VAL A 158 -13.00 -5.76 2.05
N LYS A 159 -12.12 -5.94 1.04
CA LYS A 159 -11.22 -4.88 0.56
C LYS A 159 -10.87 -5.06 -0.91
N PRO A 160 -10.43 -4.02 -1.62
CA PRO A 160 -9.92 -4.15 -2.97
C PRO A 160 -8.74 -5.11 -3.06
N ARG A 161 -8.78 -6.04 -4.03
CA ARG A 161 -7.63 -6.88 -4.40
C ARG A 161 -6.43 -6.00 -4.76
N ARG A 162 -6.66 -4.98 -5.59
CA ARG A 162 -5.74 -3.86 -5.83
C ARG A 162 -6.27 -2.57 -5.19
N GLY A 163 -5.54 -2.03 -4.23
CA GLY A 163 -5.91 -0.76 -3.60
C GLY A 163 -4.93 -0.37 -2.49
N SER A 164 -4.89 0.92 -2.17
CA SER A 164 -4.00 1.54 -1.20
C SER A 164 -4.78 2.23 -0.07
N MET A 165 -4.08 2.58 1.02
CA MET A 165 -4.59 3.44 2.11
C MET A 165 -5.92 2.98 2.73
N SER A 166 -6.16 1.67 2.78
CA SER A 166 -7.41 1.08 3.29
C SER A 166 -8.69 1.56 2.56
N TYR A 167 -8.56 2.13 1.36
CA TYR A 167 -9.71 2.54 0.55
C TYR A 167 -10.67 1.37 0.34
N LEU A 168 -11.97 1.61 0.52
CA LEU A 168 -13.06 0.63 0.43
C LEU A 168 -12.86 -0.64 1.27
N SER A 169 -12.14 -0.56 2.39
CA SER A 169 -11.94 -1.71 3.27
C SER A 169 -12.91 -1.63 4.43
N ASN A 170 -13.83 -2.59 4.57
CA ASN A 170 -14.84 -2.60 5.63
C ASN A 170 -15.18 -4.02 6.10
N VAL A 171 -15.78 -4.12 7.28
CA VAL A 171 -16.50 -5.32 7.72
C VAL A 171 -17.87 -5.31 7.04
N VAL A 172 -18.28 -6.47 6.50
CA VAL A 172 -19.56 -6.69 5.82
C VAL A 172 -20.30 -7.80 6.54
N ASN A 173 -21.55 -7.56 6.92
CA ASN A 173 -22.34 -8.41 7.81
C ASN A 173 -23.13 -9.49 7.09
N ASP A 174 -23.42 -9.29 5.81
CA ASP A 174 -24.22 -10.21 5.03
C ASP A 174 -24.02 -10.02 3.51
N PHE A 175 -24.66 -10.89 2.73
CA PHE A 175 -24.57 -10.86 1.27
C PHE A 175 -25.26 -9.64 0.64
N ASP A 176 -26.33 -9.13 1.25
CA ASP A 176 -27.06 -7.98 0.71
C ASP A 176 -26.22 -6.70 0.87
N GLU A 177 -25.58 -6.53 2.03
CA GLU A 177 -24.60 -5.47 2.28
C GLU A 177 -23.38 -5.60 1.34
N LEU A 178 -22.92 -6.83 1.07
CA LEU A 178 -21.85 -7.07 0.09
C LEU A 178 -22.24 -6.54 -1.30
N GLU A 179 -23.42 -6.90 -1.81
CA GLU A 179 -23.87 -6.47 -3.13
C GLU A 179 -24.10 -4.95 -3.18
N GLN A 180 -24.65 -4.37 -2.12
CA GLN A 180 -24.87 -2.93 -2.02
C GLN A 180 -23.56 -2.13 -2.04
N LEU A 181 -22.55 -2.56 -1.27
CA LEU A 181 -21.30 -1.81 -1.10
C LEU A 181 -20.25 -2.17 -2.15
N TYR A 182 -20.26 -3.38 -2.69
CA TYR A 182 -19.19 -3.95 -3.53
C TYR A 182 -19.68 -4.58 -4.84
N GLY A 183 -20.94 -4.33 -5.21
CA GLY A 183 -21.52 -4.72 -6.49
C GLY A 183 -20.92 -3.98 -7.69
N GLU A 184 -21.54 -4.14 -8.85
CA GLU A 184 -20.98 -3.73 -10.14
C GLU A 184 -20.61 -2.24 -10.21
N HIS A 185 -21.44 -1.35 -9.67
CA HIS A 185 -21.16 0.08 -9.66
C HIS A 185 -19.84 0.40 -8.94
N GLN A 186 -19.56 -0.26 -7.80
CA GLN A 186 -18.34 -0.03 -7.05
C GLN A 186 -17.11 -0.62 -7.76
N ARG A 187 -17.27 -1.72 -8.51
CA ARG A 187 -16.20 -2.31 -9.35
C ARG A 187 -15.82 -1.38 -10.49
N VAL A 188 -16.81 -0.83 -11.21
CA VAL A 188 -16.58 0.18 -12.26
C VAL A 188 -15.81 1.38 -11.70
N ASN A 189 -16.20 1.86 -10.52
CA ASN A 189 -15.49 2.96 -9.86
C ASN A 189 -14.06 2.58 -9.44
N LEU A 190 -13.85 1.38 -8.90
CA LEU A 190 -12.52 0.89 -8.55
C LEU A 190 -11.62 0.78 -9.79
N ARG A 191 -12.17 0.34 -10.93
CA ARG A 191 -11.45 0.30 -12.22
C ARG A 191 -11.01 1.69 -12.67
N LYS A 192 -11.82 2.73 -12.45
CA LYS A 192 -11.46 4.14 -12.73
C LYS A 192 -10.36 4.64 -11.80
N VAL A 193 -10.42 4.30 -10.51
CA VAL A 193 -9.37 4.64 -9.53
C VAL A 193 -8.04 3.96 -9.89
N ASN A 194 -8.10 2.74 -10.44
CA ASN A 194 -6.92 1.94 -10.77
C ASN A 194 -6.43 2.11 -12.23
N GLN A 195 -6.79 3.19 -12.94
CA GLN A 195 -6.35 3.41 -14.33
C GLN A 195 -4.83 3.42 -14.50
N ASP A 196 -4.09 4.01 -13.56
CA ASP A 196 -2.63 4.03 -13.62
C ASP A 196 -2.00 2.64 -13.46
N TRP A 197 -2.66 1.75 -12.71
CA TRP A 197 -2.26 0.36 -12.61
C TRP A 197 -2.51 -0.39 -13.92
N ILE A 198 -3.62 -0.10 -14.60
CA ILE A 198 -3.92 -0.69 -15.92
C ILE A 198 -2.84 -0.34 -16.93
N LYS A 199 -2.47 0.95 -17.02
CA LYS A 199 -1.37 1.40 -17.90
C LYS A 199 -0.06 0.70 -17.57
N LEU A 200 0.28 0.59 -16.29
CA LEU A 200 1.50 -0.08 -15.85
C LEU A 200 1.49 -1.59 -16.18
N TYR A 201 0.34 -2.26 -16.01
CA TYR A 201 0.19 -3.69 -16.32
C TYR A 201 0.31 -3.99 -17.81
N GLN A 202 -0.14 -3.08 -18.68
CA GLN A 202 0.07 -3.17 -20.13
C GLN A 202 1.55 -3.08 -20.48
N LEU A 203 2.30 -2.20 -19.81
CA LEU A 203 3.74 -2.06 -20.03
C LEU A 203 4.57 -3.27 -19.54
N ILE A 204 4.20 -3.82 -18.37
CA ILE A 204 4.95 -4.89 -17.70
C ILE A 204 4.57 -6.28 -18.20
N VAL A 205 3.40 -6.44 -18.82
CA VAL A 205 2.84 -7.74 -19.23
C VAL A 205 2.69 -8.69 -18.03
N VAL A 206 1.84 -8.30 -17.08
CA VAL A 206 1.56 -9.10 -15.88
C VAL A 206 0.64 -10.31 -16.18
N PRO A 207 0.65 -11.36 -15.34
CA PRO A 207 -0.26 -12.51 -15.47
C PRO A 207 -1.74 -12.11 -15.45
N GLU A 208 -2.60 -12.84 -16.15
CA GLU A 208 -4.02 -12.48 -16.31
C GLU A 208 -4.78 -12.41 -14.98
N GLU A 209 -4.53 -13.36 -14.08
CA GLU A 209 -5.08 -13.38 -12.71
C GLU A 209 -4.79 -12.10 -11.89
N VAL A 210 -3.72 -11.35 -12.22
CA VAL A 210 -3.41 -10.06 -11.60
C VAL A 210 -4.28 -8.95 -12.21
N LYS A 211 -4.55 -9.02 -13.52
CA LYS A 211 -5.41 -8.06 -14.22
C LYS A 211 -6.86 -8.20 -13.76
N GLU A 212 -7.34 -9.42 -13.55
CA GLU A 212 -8.67 -9.72 -12.99
C GLU A 212 -8.90 -9.11 -11.59
N GLY A 213 -7.81 -8.84 -10.85
CA GLY A 213 -7.84 -8.21 -9.54
C GLY A 213 -7.95 -6.68 -9.57
N ILE A 214 -7.91 -6.04 -10.73
CA ILE A 214 -7.84 -4.57 -10.85
C ILE A 214 -9.06 -3.86 -10.27
N ASP A 215 -10.23 -4.48 -10.38
CA ASP A 215 -11.54 -4.03 -9.90
C ASP A 215 -12.22 -5.11 -9.05
N GLY A 216 -11.43 -6.11 -8.64
CA GLY A 216 -11.87 -7.18 -7.76
C GLY A 216 -11.79 -6.78 -6.29
N PHE A 217 -12.65 -7.42 -5.49
CA PHE A 217 -12.61 -7.35 -4.05
C PHE A 217 -12.32 -8.74 -3.49
N VAL A 218 -11.56 -8.80 -2.41
CA VAL A 218 -11.31 -10.02 -1.65
C VAL A 218 -12.10 -9.93 -0.35
N ALA A 219 -12.85 -10.99 -0.04
CA ALA A 219 -13.42 -11.24 1.26
C ALA A 219 -12.49 -12.15 2.05
N GLU A 220 -12.14 -11.73 3.26
CA GLU A 220 -11.35 -12.49 4.23
C GLU A 220 -12.14 -12.70 5.52
N GLU A 221 -11.86 -13.81 6.21
CA GLU A 221 -12.36 -14.01 7.58
C GLU A 221 -11.84 -12.91 8.50
N LEU A 222 -12.67 -12.51 9.48
CA LEU A 222 -12.20 -11.60 10.52
C LEU A 222 -11.08 -12.26 11.32
N LEU A 223 -9.90 -11.63 11.31
CA LEU A 223 -8.87 -12.01 12.25
C LEU A 223 -9.37 -11.69 13.66
N GLY A 224 -9.42 -12.71 14.52
CA GLY A 224 -9.80 -12.53 15.93
C GLY A 224 -8.84 -11.62 16.70
N ASN A 225 -8.98 -11.62 18.03
CA ASN A 225 -8.17 -10.78 18.90
C ASN A 225 -6.66 -11.00 18.68
N GLY A 226 -5.94 -9.93 18.33
CA GLY A 226 -4.53 -10.01 17.99
C GLY A 226 -3.83 -8.66 17.96
N LEU A 227 -2.50 -8.70 17.87
CA LEU A 227 -1.65 -7.54 17.66
C LEU A 227 -1.27 -7.44 16.19
N GLN A 228 -1.58 -6.31 15.56
CA GLN A 228 -1.08 -6.03 14.22
C GLN A 228 0.34 -5.47 14.30
N VAL A 229 1.26 -6.16 13.65
CA VAL A 229 2.67 -5.78 13.56
C VAL A 229 3.16 -5.91 12.13
N THR A 230 4.10 -5.06 11.77
CA THR A 230 4.88 -5.15 10.53
C THR A 230 6.29 -5.64 10.88
N LEU A 231 6.82 -6.60 10.14
CA LEU A 231 8.23 -6.99 10.20
C LEU A 231 8.95 -6.34 9.03
N ASP A 232 9.74 -5.31 9.32
CA ASP A 232 10.49 -4.55 8.33
C ASP A 232 11.83 -5.24 8.03
N GLY A 233 12.24 -5.29 6.77
CA GLY A 233 13.43 -6.01 6.35
C GLY A 233 13.81 -5.79 4.88
N TYR A 234 14.74 -6.60 4.40
CA TYR A 234 15.23 -6.55 3.02
C TYR A 234 15.50 -7.95 2.47
N VAL A 235 15.52 -8.06 1.14
CA VAL A 235 15.95 -9.27 0.44
C VAL A 235 17.11 -8.90 -0.48
N GLN A 236 18.27 -9.51 -0.25
CA GLN A 236 19.46 -9.33 -1.08
C GLN A 236 20.05 -10.69 -1.40
N ASN A 237 20.33 -10.96 -2.67
CA ASN A 237 20.90 -12.25 -3.11
C ASN A 237 20.13 -13.46 -2.56
N ARG A 238 18.78 -13.37 -2.58
CA ARG A 238 17.85 -14.38 -2.05
C ARG A 238 17.97 -14.64 -0.54
N ARG A 239 18.68 -13.78 0.20
CA ARG A 239 18.79 -13.81 1.66
C ARG A 239 17.89 -12.74 2.25
N VAL A 240 17.05 -13.14 3.20
CA VAL A 240 16.15 -12.24 3.93
C VAL A 240 16.85 -11.73 5.19
N GLY A 241 16.98 -10.41 5.29
CA GLY A 241 17.41 -9.69 6.48
C GLY A 241 16.25 -8.93 7.12
N PHE A 242 16.36 -8.63 8.41
CA PHE A 242 15.31 -7.99 9.20
C PHE A 242 15.86 -6.78 9.95
N PHE A 243 15.12 -5.67 9.94
CA PHE A 243 15.39 -4.48 10.75
C PHE A 243 14.73 -4.59 12.12
N GLY A 244 13.44 -4.94 12.16
CA GLY A 244 12.70 -5.06 13.42
C GLY A 244 11.19 -5.11 13.21
N PHE A 245 10.46 -5.13 14.33
CA PHE A 245 9.00 -5.08 14.30
C PHE A 245 8.51 -3.67 14.60
N THR A 246 7.47 -3.25 13.87
CA THR A 246 6.70 -2.04 14.11
C THR A 246 5.29 -2.42 14.53
N LYS A 247 4.83 -2.02 15.71
CA LYS A 247 3.45 -2.29 16.14
C LYS A 247 2.52 -1.21 15.61
N SER A 248 1.42 -1.62 15.00
CA SER A 248 0.34 -0.72 14.58
C SER A 248 -0.65 -0.51 15.72
N VAL A 249 -0.84 0.74 16.15
CA VAL A 249 -1.84 1.10 17.15
C VAL A 249 -3.02 1.73 16.44
N PHE A 250 -4.18 1.11 16.54
CA PHE A 250 -5.42 1.60 15.91
C PHE A 250 -6.06 2.73 16.71
N MET A 251 -6.79 3.58 16.01
CA MET A 251 -7.80 4.43 16.61
C MET A 251 -8.92 3.53 17.19
N PRO A 252 -9.53 3.89 18.34
CA PRO A 252 -10.62 3.10 18.91
C PRO A 252 -11.74 2.87 17.89
N ASN A 253 -12.15 1.62 17.68
CA ASN A 253 -13.23 1.22 16.76
C ASN A 253 -13.05 1.65 15.29
N HIS A 254 -11.80 1.86 14.84
CA HIS A 254 -11.50 2.21 13.45
C HIS A 254 -10.37 1.34 12.89
N ILE A 255 -10.36 1.16 11.57
CA ILE A 255 -9.26 0.50 10.83
C ILE A 255 -8.09 1.45 10.52
N SER A 256 -8.17 2.70 10.97
CA SER A 256 -7.12 3.71 10.81
C SER A 256 -6.15 3.68 11.98
N PHE A 257 -4.88 3.94 11.69
CA PHE A 257 -3.82 3.94 12.70
C PHE A 257 -3.77 5.27 13.46
N LYS A 258 -3.65 5.18 14.78
CA LYS A 258 -3.32 6.31 15.67
C LYS A 258 -1.82 6.61 15.63
N ARG A 259 -0.99 5.58 15.70
CA ARG A 259 0.49 5.68 15.69
C ARG A 259 1.13 4.33 15.39
N PHE A 260 2.43 4.36 15.14
CA PHE A 260 3.28 3.18 14.97
C PHE A 260 4.38 3.17 16.03
N ASP A 261 4.55 2.04 16.71
CA ASP A 261 5.53 1.88 17.78
C ASP A 261 6.72 1.05 17.28
N TYR A 262 7.89 1.67 17.19
CA TYR A 262 9.15 1.03 16.80
C TYR A 262 10.29 1.41 17.78
N PRO A 263 11.15 0.46 18.21
CA PRO A 263 11.04 -0.97 17.95
C PRO A 263 10.01 -1.65 18.85
N TYR A 264 9.24 -2.58 18.28
CA TYR A 264 8.40 -3.51 19.04
C TYR A 264 9.14 -4.84 19.26
N ARG A 265 9.02 -5.41 20.46
CA ARG A 265 9.70 -6.66 20.83
C ARG A 265 8.71 -7.73 21.26
N PHE A 266 8.92 -8.94 20.77
CA PHE A 266 8.19 -10.13 21.21
C PHE A 266 9.08 -10.99 22.11
N PRO A 267 8.51 -11.94 22.88
CA PRO A 267 9.29 -13.01 23.47
C PRO A 267 10.10 -13.76 22.39
N ASN A 268 11.36 -14.08 22.70
CA ASN A 268 12.33 -14.64 21.75
C ASN A 268 11.80 -15.85 20.95
N LYS A 269 10.96 -16.69 21.54
CA LYS A 269 10.36 -17.86 20.88
C LYS A 269 9.40 -17.44 19.76
N LEU A 270 8.57 -16.43 20.00
CA LEU A 270 7.60 -15.93 19.02
C LEU A 270 8.29 -15.17 17.89
N GLU A 271 9.26 -14.31 18.22
CA GLU A 271 10.06 -13.60 17.22
C GLU A 271 10.76 -14.57 16.25
N ARG A 272 11.41 -15.61 16.79
CA ARG A 272 12.05 -16.66 15.98
C ARG A 272 11.05 -17.41 15.09
N ARG A 273 9.82 -17.62 15.57
CA ARG A 273 8.76 -18.25 14.78
C ARG A 273 8.34 -17.35 13.62
N ILE A 274 8.04 -16.07 13.87
CA ILE A 274 7.64 -15.11 12.85
C ILE A 274 8.74 -14.99 11.77
N LYS A 275 9.98 -14.72 12.19
CA LYS A 275 11.14 -14.62 11.28
C LYS A 275 11.35 -15.88 10.42
N ARG A 276 11.04 -17.07 10.95
CA ARG A 276 11.13 -18.33 10.20
C ARG A 276 10.04 -18.43 9.14
N HIS A 277 8.79 -18.12 9.46
CA HIS A 277 7.71 -18.11 8.46
C HIS A 277 7.98 -17.08 7.37
N THR A 278 8.46 -15.88 7.72
CA THR A 278 8.80 -14.83 6.75
C THR A 278 9.97 -15.21 5.84
N LYS A 279 10.92 -16.03 6.30
CA LYS A 279 12.02 -16.53 5.44
C LYS A 279 11.55 -17.57 4.42
N ASN A 280 10.46 -18.28 4.72
CA ASN A 280 9.93 -19.34 3.86
C ASN A 280 8.97 -18.81 2.80
N PHE A 281 8.29 -17.69 3.10
CA PHE A 281 7.46 -16.94 2.16
C PHE A 281 8.32 -16.20 1.13
#